data_AF-A0A3B8IWG1-F1
#
_entry.id   AF-A0A3B8IWG1-F1
#
_cell.length_a   1.000
_cell.length_b   1.000
_cell.length_c   1.000
_cell.angle_alpha   90.00
_cell.angle_beta   90.00
_cell.angle_gamma   90.00
#
_symmetry.space_group_name_H-M   'P 1'
#
loop_
_entity.id
_entity.type
_entity.pdbx_description
1 polymer ?
#
loop_
_entity_poly.entity_id
_entity_poly.type
_entity_poly.pdbx_seq_one_letter_code
_entity_poly.pdbx_strand_id
1 'polypeptide(L)' 'MNPHPIIRQLEQHIAVFQGLLEGQEAAAHRWRPRPDHWCLLEIVCHLYDEERKDFRARTRQAL' A
#
# COMPACT_ATOMS: atom_id res chain seq x y z
N MET A 1 -3.55 2.04 25.66
CA MET A 1 -4.39 1.98 24.43
C MET A 1 -4.49 0.53 24.00
N ASN A 2 -5.66 0.05 23.59
CA ASN A 2 -5.82 -1.32 23.07
C ASN A 2 -5.50 -1.33 21.56
N PRO A 3 -4.43 -2.00 21.08
CA PRO A 3 -4.04 -1.96 19.67
C PRO A 3 -4.86 -2.91 18.77
N HIS A 4 -5.64 -3.84 19.34
CA HIS A 4 -6.32 -4.88 18.59
C HIS A 4 -7.25 -4.36 17.47
N PRO A 5 -8.04 -3.27 17.66
CA PRO A 5 -8.86 -2.73 16.57
C PRO A 5 -8.02 -2.23 15.39
N ILE A 6 -6.88 -1.60 15.68
CA ILE A 6 -5.98 -1.05 14.65
C ILE A 6 -5.32 -2.18 13.86
N ILE A 7 -4.81 -3.19 14.56
CA ILE A 7 -4.20 -4.38 13.93
C ILE A 7 -5.22 -5.06 13.00
N ARG A 8 -6.45 -5.26 13.48
CA ARG A 8 -7.52 -5.90 12.70
C ARG A 8 -7.86 -5.13 11.41
N GLN A 9 -7.75 -3.80 11.44
CA GLN A 9 -7.96 -2.98 10.26
C GLN A 9 -6.79 -3.05 9.28
N LEU A 10 -5.55 -3.08 9.79
CA LEU A 10 -4.35 -3.26 8.95
C LEU A 10 -4.34 -4.63 8.24
N GLU A 11 -4.85 -5.68 8.88
CA GLU A 11 -4.98 -7.02 8.27
C GLU A 11 -5.87 -7.01 7.01
N GLN A 12 -6.79 -6.05 6.87
CA GLN A 12 -7.68 -5.94 5.72
C GLN A 12 -7.04 -5.24 4.52
N HIS A 13 -5.87 -4.59 4.67
CA HIS A 13 -5.28 -3.75 3.63
C HIS A 13 -5.08 -4.47 2.30
N ILE A 14 -4.60 -5.73 2.31
CA ILE A 14 -4.35 -6.45 1.06
C ILE A 14 -5.62 -6.67 0.25
N ALA A 15 -6.74 -6.97 0.92
CA ALA A 15 -8.04 -7.17 0.27
C ALA A 15 -8.58 -5.86 -0.32
N VAL A 16 -8.31 -4.72 0.32
CA VAL A 16 -8.65 -3.39 -0.22
C VAL A 16 -7.88 -3.12 -1.51
N PHE A 17 -6.56 -3.35 -1.54
CA PHE A 17 -5.78 -3.17 -2.77
C PHE A 17 -6.22 -4.11 -3.89
N GLN A 18 -6.53 -5.36 -3.56
CA GLN A 18 -7.09 -6.31 -4.54
C GLN A 18 -8.39 -5.77 -5.12
N GLY A 19 -9.37 -5.42 -4.29
CA GLY A 19 -10.67 -4.90 -4.78
C GLY A 19 -10.57 -3.60 -5.57
N LEU A 20 -9.56 -2.76 -5.31
CA LEU A 20 -9.33 -1.50 -6.05
C LEU A 20 -8.65 -1.72 -7.41
N LEU A 21 -7.80 -2.75 -7.54
CA LEU A 21 -6.89 -2.91 -8.68
C LEU A 21 -7.21 -4.12 -9.57
N GLU A 22 -8.02 -5.04 -9.07
CA GLU A 22 -8.51 -6.19 -9.82
C GLU A 22 -9.44 -5.75 -10.96
N GLY A 23 -9.45 -6.51 -12.05
CA GLY A 23 -10.26 -6.22 -13.24
C GLY A 23 -9.76 -5.07 -14.11
N GLN A 24 -8.69 -4.37 -13.71
CA GLN A 24 -8.05 -3.34 -14.53
C GLN A 24 -7.14 -3.96 -15.59
N GLU A 25 -7.10 -3.34 -16.78
CA GLU A 25 -6.14 -3.73 -17.82
C GLU A 25 -4.71 -3.36 -17.42
N ALA A 26 -3.73 -4.15 -17.87
CA ALA A 26 -2.32 -3.92 -17.55
C ALA A 26 -1.80 -2.51 -17.96
N ALA A 27 -2.41 -1.93 -19.01
CA ALA A 27 -2.11 -0.56 -19.44
C ALA A 27 -2.56 0.48 -18.39
N ALA A 28 -3.70 0.25 -17.74
CA ALA A 28 -4.22 1.14 -16.70
C ALA A 28 -3.29 1.19 -15.48
N HIS A 29 -2.66 0.06 -15.11
CA HIS A 29 -1.70 0.03 -14.00
C HIS A 29 -0.45 0.90 -14.25
N ARG A 30 -0.09 1.11 -15.52
CA ARG A 30 1.10 1.87 -15.95
C ARG A 30 0.77 3.27 -16.45
N TRP A 31 -0.51 3.60 -16.57
CA TRP A 31 -0.94 4.91 -17.01
C TRP A 31 -0.61 5.98 -15.97
N ARG A 32 -0.16 7.14 -16.45
CA ARG A 32 0.13 8.30 -15.61
C ARG A 32 -0.80 9.44 -16.00
N PRO A 33 -1.41 10.14 -15.02
CA PRO A 33 -2.24 11.31 -15.31
C PRO A 33 -1.45 12.50 -15.83
N ARG A 34 -0.17 12.61 -15.44
CA ARG A 34 0.80 13.58 -15.95
C ARG A 34 2.20 12.97 -15.95
N PRO A 35 3.15 13.48 -16.76
CA PRO A 35 4.50 12.93 -16.84
C PRO A 35 5.25 12.85 -15.50
N ASP A 36 4.93 13.75 -14.57
CA ASP A 36 5.55 13.90 -13.25
C ASP A 36 4.76 13.20 -12.11
N HIS A 37 3.63 12.58 -12.43
CA HIS A 37 2.81 11.84 -11.46
C HIS A 37 3.11 10.35 -11.49
N TRP A 38 2.85 9.66 -10.38
CA TRP A 38 2.95 8.20 -10.31
C TRP A 38 1.78 7.49 -11.00
N CYS A 39 2.05 6.33 -11.57
CA CYS A 39 1.04 5.35 -11.96
C CYS A 39 0.63 4.46 -10.77
N LEU A 40 -0.43 3.68 -10.94
CA LEU A 40 -0.94 2.76 -9.90
C LEU A 40 0.14 1.77 -9.44
N LEU A 41 0.92 1.23 -10.37
CA LEU A 41 2.01 0.30 -10.05
C LEU A 41 3.07 0.96 -9.15
N GLU A 42 3.48 2.18 -9.48
CA GLU A 42 4.48 2.93 -8.71
C GLU A 42 3.95 3.24 -7.30
N ILE A 43 2.68 3.62 -7.17
CA ILE A 43 2.02 3.84 -5.88
C ILE A 43 2.07 2.57 -5.02
N VAL A 44 1.66 1.41 -5.56
CA VAL A 44 1.65 0.15 -4.81
C VAL A 44 3.06 -0.29 -4.41
N CYS A 45 4.04 -0.17 -5.32
CA CYS A 45 5.43 -0.48 -5.02
C CYS A 45 6.00 0.41 -3.91
N HIS A 46 5.70 1.71 -3.92
CA HIS A 46 6.11 2.63 -2.87
C HIS A 46 5.48 2.25 -1.52
N LEU A 47 4.17 1.99 -1.48
CA LEU A 47 3.48 1.60 -0.24
C LEU A 47 4.02 0.28 0.33
N TYR A 48 4.36 -0.69 -0.54
CA TYR A 48 5.00 -1.93 -0.13
C TYR A 48 6.39 -1.70 0.47
N ASP A 49 7.16 -0.78 -0.10
CA ASP A 49 8.46 -0.37 0.44
C ASP A 49 8.30 0.31 1.81
N GLU A 50 7.36 1.24 1.95
CA GLU A 50 7.07 1.92 3.23
C GLU A 50 6.66 0.92 4.33
N GLU A 51 5.77 -0.03 4.03
CA GLU A 51 5.33 -1.06 4.98
C GLU A 51 6.52 -1.90 5.50
N ARG A 52 7.46 -2.23 4.60
CA ARG A 52 8.60 -3.10 4.92
C ARG A 52 9.77 -2.37 5.54
N LYS A 53 10.08 -1.18 5.05
CA LYS A 53 11.33 -0.46 5.34
C LYS A 53 11.13 0.63 6.38
N ASP A 54 9.99 1.33 6.37
CA ASP A 54 9.73 2.39 7.33
C ASP A 54 8.83 1.90 8.47
N PHE A 55 7.58 1.52 8.19
CA PHE A 55 6.61 1.14 9.21
C PHE A 55 7.08 -0.03 10.09
N ARG A 56 7.52 -1.13 9.48
CA ARG A 56 8.07 -2.28 10.22
C ARG A 56 9.34 -1.95 11.00
N ALA A 57 10.21 -1.09 10.48
CA ALA A 57 11.42 -0.70 11.20
C ALA A 57 11.06 0.12 12.45
N ARG A 58 10.12 1.07 12.31
CA ARG A 58 9.63 1.88 13.43
C ARG A 58 8.93 1.04 14.51
N THR A 59 8.11 0.07 14.13
CA THR A 59 7.46 -0.82 15.12
C THR A 59 8.45 -1.67 15.90
N ARG A 60 9.64 -1.95 15.35
CA ARG A 60 10.73 -2.66 16.04
C ARG A 60 11.61 -1.75 16.88
N GLN A 61 11.74 -0.47 16.53
CA GLN A 61 12.59 0.50 17.21
C GLN A 61 11.86 1.28 18.32
N ALA A 62 10.53 1.42 18.22
CA ALA A 62 9.70 2.14 19.19
C ALA A 62 9.32 1.30 20.43
N LEU A 63 9.95 0.13 20.62
CA LEU A 63 9.84 -0.74 21.79
C LEU A 63 11.20 -0.95 22.44
#